data_AF-A0A7C2GFH5-F1
#
_entry.id   AF-A0A7C2GFH5-F1
#
_cell.length_a   1.000
_cell.length_b   1.000
_cell.length_c   1.000
_cell.angle_alpha   90.00
_cell.angle_beta   90.00
_cell.angle_gamma   90.00
#
_symmetry.space_group_name_H-M   'P 1'
#
loop_
_entity.id
_entity.type
_entity.pdbx_description
1 polymer ?
#
loop_
_entity_poly.entity_id
_entity_poly.type
_entity_poly.pdbx_seq_one_letter_code
_entity_poly.pdbx_strand_id
1 'polypeptide(L)'
;MAQKTSLAYAPLALARAYVAWVRELLDRGEEADPDELLDAVEEWTPFRGYLRDAAREDREAALALAREVFAEGPRLRAHGFPLPETWEAFLARVGLEP
;
A
#
# COMPACT_ATOMS: atom_id res chain seq x y z
N MET A 1 9.68 36.35 -3.01
CA MET A 1 8.36 35.68 -2.99
C MET A 1 8.61 34.19 -2.93
N ALA A 2 8.36 33.57 -1.77
CA ALA A 2 8.49 32.11 -1.63
C ALA A 2 7.21 31.48 -2.16
N GLN A 3 7.28 30.87 -3.35
CA GLN A 3 6.23 29.99 -3.85
C GLN A 3 6.10 28.83 -2.86
N LYS A 4 5.04 28.87 -2.04
CA LYS A 4 4.58 27.70 -1.31
C LYS A 4 4.10 26.72 -2.36
N THR A 5 4.95 25.80 -2.78
CA THR A 5 4.52 24.59 -3.47
C THR A 5 3.59 23.88 -2.49
N SER A 6 2.29 24.07 -2.66
CA SER A 6 1.31 23.17 -2.09
C SER A 6 1.56 21.86 -2.83
N LEU A 7 2.41 20.99 -2.27
CA LEU A 7 2.54 19.61 -2.70
C LEU A 7 1.13 19.05 -2.58
N ALA A 8 0.42 18.98 -3.71
CA ALA A 8 -0.92 18.45 -3.74
C ALA A 8 -0.82 17.02 -3.23
N TYR A 9 -1.45 16.76 -2.09
CA TYR A 9 -1.56 15.40 -1.57
C TYR A 9 -2.26 14.56 -2.65
N ALA A 10 -1.56 13.53 -3.13
CA ALA A 10 -2.00 12.67 -4.23
C ALA A 10 -2.03 11.22 -3.72
N PRO A 11 -3.11 10.81 -3.02
CA PRO A 11 -3.15 9.55 -2.27
C PRO A 11 -2.88 8.32 -3.15
N LEU A 12 -3.47 8.28 -4.35
CA LEU A 12 -3.29 7.14 -5.26
C LEU A 12 -1.83 7.01 -5.73
N ALA A 13 -1.14 8.14 -5.97
CA ALA A 13 0.27 8.13 -6.36
C ALA A 13 1.15 7.61 -5.22
N LEU A 14 0.89 8.04 -3.99
CA LEU A 14 1.60 7.57 -2.79
C LEU A 14 1.35 6.07 -2.56
N ALA A 15 0.11 5.62 -2.67
CA ALA A 15 -0.23 4.20 -2.54
C ALA A 15 0.47 3.35 -3.60
N ARG A 16 0.53 3.81 -4.86
CA ARG A 16 1.25 3.11 -5.94
C ARG A 16 2.75 3.06 -5.70
N ALA A 17 3.35 4.17 -5.25
CA ALA A 17 4.77 4.23 -4.95
C ALA A 17 5.15 3.25 -3.83
N TYR A 18 4.35 3.19 -2.76
CA TYR A 18 4.54 2.22 -1.69
C TYR A 18 4.48 0.77 -2.20
N VAL A 19 3.46 0.42 -3.00
CA VAL A 19 3.33 -0.94 -3.55
C VAL A 19 4.50 -1.30 -4.46
N ALA A 20 4.98 -0.35 -5.28
CA ALA A 20 6.13 -0.57 -6.14
C ALA A 20 7.41 -0.83 -5.32
N TRP A 21 7.66 -0.03 -4.28
CA TRP A 21 8.79 -0.20 -3.37
C TRP A 21 8.74 -1.56 -2.64
N VAL A 22 7.58 -1.93 -2.09
CA VAL A 22 7.40 -3.23 -1.43
C VAL A 22 7.67 -4.39 -2.41
N ARG A 23 7.16 -4.32 -3.63
CA ARG A 23 7.42 -5.34 -4.65
C ARG A 23 8.91 -5.47 -4.95
N GLU A 24 9.61 -4.36 -5.12
CA GLU A 24 11.05 -4.35 -5.36
C GLU A 24 11.80 -5.03 -4.21
N LEU A 25 11.46 -4.72 -2.95
CA LEU A 25 12.04 -5.39 -1.78
C LEU A 25 11.77 -6.89 -1.77
N LEU A 26 10.52 -7.29 -2.04
CA LEU A 26 10.13 -8.70 -2.07
C LEU A 26 10.77 -9.47 -3.24
N ASP A 27 11.09 -8.81 -4.33
CA ASP A 27 11.75 -9.40 -5.50
C ASP A 27 13.26 -9.61 -5.26
N ARG A 28 13.89 -8.79 -4.42
CA ARG A 28 15.27 -8.99 -3.95
C ARG A 28 15.42 -10.20 -3.01
N GLY A 29 14.34 -10.61 -2.35
CA GLY A 29 14.32 -11.81 -1.50
C GLY A 29 15.35 -11.72 -0.36
N GLU A 30 16.28 -12.67 -0.28
CA GLU A 30 17.33 -12.71 0.76
C GLU A 30 18.37 -11.59 0.63
N GLU A 31 18.43 -10.91 -0.53
CA GLU A 31 19.32 -9.77 -0.76
C GLU A 31 18.72 -8.44 -0.28
N ALA A 32 17.44 -8.42 0.12
CA ALA A 32 16.81 -7.23 0.66
C ALA A 32 17.40 -6.88 2.03
N ASP A 33 17.64 -5.58 2.25
CA ASP A 33 18.04 -5.10 3.57
C ASP A 33 16.91 -5.37 4.58
N PRO A 34 17.17 -6.11 5.67
CA PRO A 34 16.16 -6.37 6.70
C PRO A 34 15.57 -5.09 7.32
N ASP A 35 16.34 -4.01 7.40
CA ASP A 35 15.87 -2.73 7.96
C ASP A 35 14.90 -2.05 6.97
N GLU A 36 15.20 -2.06 5.66
CA GLU A 36 14.26 -1.56 4.64
C GLU A 36 12.97 -2.37 4.59
N LEU A 37 13.06 -3.70 4.80
CA LEU A 37 11.88 -4.55 4.87
C LEU A 37 11.02 -4.24 6.11
N LEU A 38 11.66 -3.97 7.26
CA LEU A 38 10.97 -3.56 8.47
C LEU A 38 10.26 -2.21 8.27
N ASP A 39 10.94 -1.22 7.69
CA ASP A 39 10.37 0.07 7.33
C ASP A 39 9.12 -0.11 6.44
N ALA A 40 9.21 -1.01 5.46
CA ALA A 40 8.08 -1.31 4.59
C ALA A 40 6.88 -1.89 5.34
N VAL A 41 7.11 -2.75 6.34
CA VAL A 41 6.06 -3.29 7.21
C VAL A 41 5.44 -2.19 8.08
N GLU A 42 6.23 -1.28 8.63
CA GLU A 42 5.75 -0.15 9.45
C GLU A 42 4.88 0.83 8.64
N GLU A 43 5.33 1.15 7.42
CA GLU A 43 4.65 2.02 6.46
C GLU A 43 3.34 1.41 5.90
N TRP A 44 3.02 0.16 6.23
CA TRP A 44 1.74 -0.46 5.88
C TRP A 44 0.53 0.30 6.46
N THR A 45 0.67 0.88 7.65
CA THR A 45 -0.43 1.64 8.27
C THR A 45 -0.71 2.94 7.51
N PRO A 46 0.29 3.79 7.23
CA PRO A 46 0.16 4.92 6.30
C PRO A 46 -0.38 4.53 4.93
N PHE A 47 0.11 3.45 4.31
CA PHE A 47 -0.38 2.95 3.02
C PHE A 47 -1.90 2.72 3.01
N ARG A 48 -2.46 2.10 4.07
CA ARG A 48 -3.91 1.90 4.18
C ARG A 48 -4.67 3.24 4.20
N GLY A 49 -4.08 4.28 4.78
CA GLY A 49 -4.61 5.64 4.75
C GLY A 49 -4.66 6.19 3.32
N TYR A 50 -3.55 6.08 2.58
CA TYR A 50 -3.48 6.52 1.18
C TYR A 50 -4.48 5.80 0.30
N LEU A 51 -4.63 4.48 0.46
CA LEU A 51 -5.58 3.69 -0.33
C LEU A 51 -7.04 4.06 -0.02
N ARG A 52 -7.35 4.35 1.25
CA ARG A 52 -8.66 4.84 1.68
C ARG A 52 -8.97 6.22 1.12
N ASP A 53 -8.01 7.13 1.14
CA ASP A 53 -8.20 8.47 0.58
C ASP A 53 -8.31 8.41 -0.95
N ALA A 54 -7.49 7.59 -1.60
CA ALA A 54 -7.59 7.32 -3.03
C ALA A 54 -8.98 6.79 -3.40
N ALA A 55 -9.57 5.92 -2.58
CA ALA A 55 -10.91 5.39 -2.80
C ALA A 55 -12.02 6.47 -2.76
N ARG A 56 -11.80 7.58 -2.05
CA ARG A 56 -12.73 8.72 -2.01
C ARG A 56 -12.65 9.57 -3.28
N GLU A 57 -11.50 9.58 -3.95
CA GLU A 57 -11.25 10.34 -5.17
C GLU A 57 -11.55 9.52 -6.43
N ASP A 58 -11.04 8.29 -6.48
CA ASP A 58 -11.20 7.33 -7.58
C ASP A 58 -11.29 5.91 -7.00
N ARG A 59 -12.53 5.47 -6.77
CA ARG A 59 -12.82 4.16 -6.21
C ARG A 59 -12.36 3.01 -7.11
N GLU A 60 -12.50 3.15 -8.42
CA GLU A 60 -12.12 2.08 -9.36
C GLU A 60 -10.61 1.86 -9.36
N ALA A 61 -9.83 2.94 -9.43
CA ALA A 61 -8.37 2.86 -9.38
C ALA A 61 -7.87 2.34 -8.03
N ALA A 62 -8.49 2.76 -6.92
CA ALA A 62 -8.16 2.22 -5.60
C ALA A 62 -8.50 0.73 -5.47
N LEU A 63 -9.63 0.27 -6.01
CA LEU A 63 -9.99 -1.14 -6.05
C LEU A 63 -9.03 -1.96 -6.91
N ALA A 64 -8.59 -1.43 -8.05
CA ALA A 64 -7.60 -2.09 -8.90
C ALA A 64 -6.27 -2.31 -8.13
N LEU A 65 -5.78 -1.26 -7.47
CA LEU A 65 -4.57 -1.35 -6.65
C LEU A 65 -4.75 -2.29 -5.44
N ALA A 66 -5.92 -2.25 -4.79
CA ALA A 66 -6.24 -3.17 -3.70
C ALA A 66 -6.17 -4.64 -4.15
N ARG A 67 -6.70 -4.96 -5.34
CA ARG A 67 -6.64 -6.32 -5.90
C ARG A 67 -5.20 -6.76 -6.16
N GLU A 68 -4.38 -5.87 -6.71
CA GLU A 68 -2.95 -6.12 -6.92
C GLU A 68 -2.24 -6.47 -5.60
N VAL A 69 -2.46 -5.69 -4.55
CA VAL A 69 -1.86 -5.95 -3.23
C VAL A 69 -2.35 -7.26 -2.63
N PHE A 70 -3.65 -7.57 -2.75
CA PHE A 70 -4.19 -8.80 -2.21
C PHE A 70 -3.69 -10.05 -2.97
N ALA A 71 -3.40 -9.92 -4.26
CA ALA A 71 -2.78 -10.99 -5.05
C ALA A 71 -1.35 -11.35 -4.57
N GLU A 72 -0.60 -10.36 -4.04
CA GLU A 72 0.70 -10.59 -3.40
C GLU A 72 0.58 -11.16 -1.97
N GLY A 73 -0.64 -11.42 -1.49
CA GLY A 73 -0.93 -11.66 -0.09
C GLY A 73 -0.13 -12.78 0.60
N PRO A 74 0.10 -13.94 -0.03
CA PRO A 74 0.96 -14.98 0.54
C PRO A 74 2.39 -14.50 0.78
N ARG A 75 2.98 -13.74 -0.16
CA ARG A 75 4.34 -13.19 -0.04
C ARG A 75 4.38 -12.15 1.07
N LEU A 76 3.47 -11.18 1.03
CA LEU A 76 3.38 -10.13 2.06
C LEU A 76 3.27 -10.70 3.47
N ARG A 77 2.38 -11.69 3.69
CA ARG A 77 2.24 -12.32 5.01
C ARG A 77 3.49 -13.07 5.47
N ALA A 78 4.21 -13.72 4.55
CA ALA A 78 5.46 -14.41 4.88
C ALA A 78 6.54 -13.46 5.42
N HIS A 79 6.49 -12.18 5.02
CA HIS A 79 7.38 -11.12 5.49
C HIS A 79 6.79 -10.26 6.62
N GLY A 80 5.71 -10.71 7.27
CA GLY A 80 5.17 -10.06 8.47
C GLY A 80 4.20 -8.90 8.22
N PHE A 81 3.84 -8.62 6.97
CA PHE A 81 2.85 -7.58 6.67
C PHE A 81 1.47 -7.98 7.21
N PRO A 82 0.73 -7.08 7.88
CA PRO A 82 -0.53 -7.40 8.55
C PRO A 82 -1.72 -7.38 7.57
N LEU A 83 -1.61 -8.13 6.46
CA LEU A 83 -2.66 -8.31 5.46
C LEU A 83 -3.66 -9.40 5.91
N PRO A 84 -4.97 -9.11 5.97
CA PRO A 84 -6.00 -10.11 6.29
C PRO A 84 -6.00 -11.31 5.34
N GLU A 85 -6.51 -12.45 5.83
CA GLU A 85 -6.64 -13.67 5.02
C GLU A 85 -7.72 -13.57 3.93
N THR A 86 -8.77 -12.79 4.18
CA THR A 86 -9.91 -12.68 3.26
C THR A 86 -9.95 -11.31 2.57
N TRP A 87 -10.48 -11.32 1.35
CA TRP A 87 -10.61 -10.12 0.52
C TRP A 87 -11.55 -9.11 1.19
N GLU A 88 -12.66 -9.59 1.75
CA GLU A 88 -13.66 -8.77 2.44
C GLU A 88 -13.07 -8.06 3.67
N ALA A 89 -12.26 -8.77 4.47
CA ALA A 89 -11.61 -8.18 5.63
C ALA A 89 -10.56 -7.14 5.22
N PHE A 90 -9.89 -7.35 4.09
CA PHE A 90 -8.98 -6.36 3.54
C PHE A 90 -9.72 -5.10 3.06
N LEU A 91 -10.79 -5.26 2.28
CA LEU A 91 -11.64 -4.17 1.81
C LEU A 91 -12.21 -3.33 2.96
N ALA A 92 -12.71 -3.98 4.02
CA ALA A 92 -13.21 -3.29 5.21
C ALA A 92 -12.12 -2.44 5.89
N ARG A 93 -10.87 -2.93 5.96
CA ARG A 93 -9.76 -2.17 6.57
C ARG A 93 -9.39 -0.93 5.77
N VAL A 94 -9.55 -0.97 4.45
CA VAL A 94 -9.18 0.13 3.54
C VAL A 94 -10.39 1.00 3.16
N GLY A 95 -11.57 0.72 3.71
CA GLY A 95 -12.79 1.52 3.47
C GLY A 95 -13.40 1.34 2.06
N LEU A 96 -13.16 0.18 1.45
CA LEU A 96 -13.62 -0.17 0.09
C LEU A 96 -14.72 -1.24 0.09
N GLU A 97 -15.43 -1.39 1.21
CA GLU A 97 -16.58 -2.29 1.33
C GLU A 97 -17.67 -1.98 0.29
N PRO A 98 -18.33 -3.01 -0.29
CA PRO A 98 -19.34 -2.87 -1.34
C PRO A 98 -20.52 -1.99 -0.94
#